data_AF-A0A558C2M9-F1
#
_entry.id   AF-A0A558C2M9-F1
#
_cell.length_a   1.000
_cell.length_b   1.000
_cell.length_c   1.000
_cell.angle_alpha   90.00
_cell.angle_beta   90.00
_cell.angle_gamma   90.00
#
_symmetry.space_group_name_H-M   'P 1'
#
loop_
_entity.id
_entity.type
_entity.pdbx_description
1 polymer ?
#
loop_
_entity_poly.entity_id
_entity_poly.type
_entity_poly.pdbx_seq_one_letter_code
_entity_poly.pdbx_strand_id
1 'polypeptide(L)'
;MTLKPFFAAWLLVVAPAAAFAQQPATLSAPTPVAVQDKTQSSPRLNPVEARADRLSTQMVRDLHLNNYQATRLRAINTDKVAKLDALERQYARSPKQLEEQSKVVGRERDKELQAVLTTDQYTNYFDARQRYAQFDKNYAASASSAILVNSIQNPAPVRANDATIGPARKETRRTEPLGRTVRQ
;
A
#
# COMPACT_ATOMS: atom_id res chain seq x y z
N MET A 1 -16.38 49.98 36.45
CA MET A 1 -16.69 50.58 35.14
C MET A 1 -16.40 49.53 34.08
N THR A 2 -17.39 48.70 33.70
CA THR A 2 -18.26 48.84 32.49
C THR A 2 -17.44 48.74 31.19
N LEU A 3 -17.70 47.82 30.24
CA LEU A 3 -19.00 47.47 29.68
C LEU A 3 -18.99 46.09 28.96
N LYS A 4 -20.20 45.54 28.81
CA LYS A 4 -20.66 44.21 28.40
C LYS A 4 -20.60 43.93 26.87
N PRO A 5 -20.88 42.68 26.44
CA PRO A 5 -20.65 42.13 25.10
C PRO A 5 -21.78 42.42 24.09
N PHE A 6 -21.43 42.40 22.80
CA PHE A 6 -22.39 42.47 21.70
C PHE A 6 -22.92 41.09 21.29
N PHE A 7 -24.25 41.00 21.32
CA PHE A 7 -25.08 39.97 20.72
C PHE A 7 -25.09 40.10 19.20
N ALA A 8 -25.12 38.97 18.49
CA ALA A 8 -25.87 38.82 17.24
C ALA A 8 -26.14 37.33 16.98
N ALA A 9 -27.28 36.86 17.50
CA ALA A 9 -27.86 35.58 17.15
C ALA A 9 -28.23 35.59 15.67
N TRP A 10 -27.63 34.70 14.87
CA TRP A 10 -28.06 34.46 13.50
C TRP A 10 -29.12 33.36 13.47
N LEU A 11 -30.20 33.72 12.77
CA LEU A 11 -31.46 33.02 12.67
C LEU A 11 -31.34 31.63 12.04
N LEU A 12 -32.09 30.73 12.65
CA LEU A 12 -32.37 29.35 12.28
C LEU A 12 -33.34 29.35 11.08
N VAL A 13 -32.93 28.78 9.94
CA VAL A 13 -33.85 28.43 8.85
C VAL A 13 -34.05 26.93 8.86
N VAL A 14 -35.25 26.51 9.30
CA VAL A 14 -35.78 25.15 9.18
C VAL A 14 -36.42 25.03 7.80
N ALA A 15 -36.00 24.04 7.01
CA ALA A 15 -36.74 23.57 5.84
C ALA A 15 -37.02 22.07 6.00
N PRO A 16 -38.29 21.64 6.11
CA PRO A 16 -38.64 20.23 6.02
C PRO A 16 -38.98 19.91 4.55
N ALA A 17 -38.05 19.30 3.83
CA ALA A 17 -38.35 18.64 2.57
C ALA A 17 -38.46 17.14 2.83
N ALA A 18 -39.67 16.69 3.17
CA ALA A 18 -40.05 15.30 3.01
C ALA A 18 -40.27 15.04 1.52
N ALA A 19 -39.47 14.14 0.94
CA ALA A 19 -39.76 13.53 -0.35
C ALA A 19 -39.43 12.03 -0.26
N PHE A 20 -40.41 11.25 0.18
CA PHE A 20 -40.48 9.82 -0.08
C PHE A 20 -41.24 9.62 -1.40
N ALA A 21 -40.52 9.31 -2.47
CA ALA A 21 -41.03 8.80 -3.76
C ALA A 21 -39.78 8.51 -4.63
N GLN A 22 -39.56 7.40 -5.33
CA GLN A 22 -40.27 6.15 -5.58
C GLN A 22 -39.16 5.12 -5.87
N GLN A 23 -39.25 3.91 -5.32
CA GLN A 23 -38.53 2.77 -5.88
C GLN A 23 -39.37 2.22 -7.06
N PRO A 24 -38.84 2.18 -8.28
CA PRO A 24 -39.32 1.21 -9.26
C PRO A 24 -38.59 -0.12 -9.01
N ALA A 25 -39.32 -1.09 -8.46
CA ALA A 25 -38.99 -2.49 -8.66
C ALA A 25 -39.30 -2.84 -10.13
N THR A 26 -38.26 -3.07 -10.92
CA THR A 26 -38.38 -3.74 -12.22
C THR A 26 -37.38 -4.90 -12.28
N LEU A 27 -37.91 -6.09 -12.04
CA LEU A 27 -37.76 -7.29 -12.87
C LEU A 27 -36.48 -7.42 -13.72
N SER A 28 -35.68 -8.42 -13.36
CA SER A 28 -35.03 -9.40 -14.23
C SER A 28 -34.55 -8.94 -15.61
N ALA A 29 -33.24 -8.71 -15.74
CA ALA A 29 -32.49 -8.92 -16.98
C ALA A 29 -31.07 -9.42 -16.64
N PRO A 30 -30.52 -10.37 -17.41
CA PRO A 30 -29.26 -11.05 -17.09
C PRO A 30 -28.11 -10.05 -17.15
N THR A 31 -27.26 -10.08 -16.13
CA THR A 31 -25.97 -9.39 -16.12
C THR A 31 -25.20 -9.78 -17.38
N PRO A 32 -24.90 -8.86 -18.31
CA PRO A 32 -23.85 -9.13 -19.26
C PRO A 32 -22.57 -9.25 -18.43
N VAL A 33 -21.95 -10.42 -18.49
CA VAL A 33 -20.57 -10.62 -18.06
C VAL A 33 -19.74 -9.46 -18.61
N ALA A 34 -19.37 -8.52 -17.75
CA ALA A 34 -18.45 -7.46 -18.09
C ALA A 34 -17.12 -8.14 -18.42
N VAL A 35 -16.82 -8.21 -19.72
CA VAL A 35 -15.50 -8.60 -20.22
C VAL A 35 -14.54 -7.55 -19.71
N GLN A 36 -13.76 -7.91 -18.71
CA GLN A 36 -12.75 -7.07 -18.11
C GLN A 36 -11.65 -6.84 -19.15
N ASP A 37 -11.61 -5.64 -19.71
CA ASP A 37 -10.56 -5.20 -20.63
C ASP A 37 -9.20 -5.29 -19.92
N LYS A 38 -8.36 -6.23 -20.39
CA LYS A 38 -7.02 -6.49 -19.86
C LYS A 38 -6.03 -5.34 -20.10
N THR A 39 -6.46 -4.24 -20.73
CA THR A 39 -5.63 -3.03 -20.92
C THR A 39 -5.88 -1.94 -19.88
N GLN A 40 -6.90 -2.08 -19.03
CA GLN A 40 -7.06 -1.19 -17.88
C GLN A 40 -5.99 -1.53 -16.85
N SER A 41 -5.02 -0.62 -16.67
CA SER A 41 -4.08 -0.66 -15.57
C SER A 41 -4.88 -0.63 -14.28
N SER A 42 -5.09 -1.79 -13.66
CA SER A 42 -5.57 -1.89 -12.28
C SER A 42 -4.83 -0.84 -11.47
N PRO A 43 -5.49 -0.03 -10.61
CA PRO A 43 -4.79 0.88 -9.74
C PRO A 43 -3.68 0.08 -9.09
N ARG A 44 -2.43 0.37 -9.45
CA ARG A 44 -1.27 -0.27 -8.83
C ARG A 44 -1.27 0.29 -7.41
N LEU A 45 -2.09 -0.30 -6.55
CA LEU A 45 -2.15 0.05 -5.15
C LEU A 45 -0.72 -0.01 -4.68
N ASN A 46 -0.22 1.14 -4.20
CA ASN A 46 1.09 1.21 -3.59
C ASN A 46 1.11 0.11 -2.51
N PRO A 47 2.00 -0.89 -2.59
CA PRO A 47 1.95 -2.06 -1.72
C PRO A 47 2.04 -1.68 -0.23
N VAL A 48 2.69 -0.54 0.06
CA VAL A 48 2.79 0.07 1.39
C VAL A 48 1.43 0.60 1.86
N GLU A 49 0.70 1.31 1.00
CA GLU A 49 -0.64 1.83 1.33
C GLU A 49 -1.65 0.70 1.53
N ALA A 50 -1.64 -0.31 0.66
CA ALA A 50 -2.51 -1.47 0.81
C ALA A 50 -2.24 -2.24 2.12
N ARG A 51 -0.96 -2.34 2.53
CA ARG A 51 -0.56 -2.92 3.81
C ARG A 51 -1.08 -2.10 4.99
N ALA A 52 -0.89 -0.79 4.96
CA ALA A 52 -1.37 0.12 5.99
C ALA A 52 -2.90 0.11 6.12
N ASP A 53 -3.63 0.11 5.00
CA ASP A 53 -5.09 0.06 4.97
C ASP A 53 -5.64 -1.23 5.56
N ARG A 54 -5.02 -2.37 5.21
CA ARG A 54 -5.45 -3.68 5.73
C ARG A 54 -5.24 -3.77 7.24
N LEU A 55 -4.06 -3.38 7.71
CA LEU A 55 -3.74 -3.32 9.14
C LEU A 55 -4.70 -2.39 9.88
N SER A 56 -4.95 -1.21 9.32
CA SER A 56 -5.85 -0.22 9.92
C SER A 56 -7.28 -0.73 9.97
N THR A 57 -7.78 -1.36 8.90
CA THR A 57 -9.12 -1.94 8.85
C THR A 57 -9.30 -3.02 9.92
N GLN A 58 -8.30 -3.89 10.09
CA GLN A 58 -8.30 -4.89 11.15
C GLN A 58 -8.40 -4.24 12.54
N MET A 59 -7.54 -3.26 12.82
CA MET A 59 -7.50 -2.57 14.12
C MET A 59 -8.75 -1.73 14.40
N VAL A 60 -9.33 -1.07 13.38
CA VAL A 60 -10.59 -0.30 13.53
C VAL A 60 -11.72 -1.20 14.00
N ARG A 61 -11.83 -2.39 13.40
CA ARG A 61 -12.86 -3.36 13.77
C ARG A 61 -12.62 -3.93 15.16
N ASP A 62 -11.39 -4.42 15.41
CA ASP A 62 -11.05 -5.13 16.65
C ASP A 62 -11.06 -4.18 17.88
N LEU A 63 -10.80 -2.88 17.70
CA LEU A 63 -10.78 -1.88 18.78
C LEU A 63 -12.06 -1.02 18.83
N HIS A 64 -13.04 -1.28 17.96
CA HIS A 64 -14.29 -0.53 17.87
C HIS A 64 -14.07 0.99 17.79
N LEU A 65 -13.21 1.42 16.86
CA LEU A 65 -12.82 2.83 16.75
C LEU A 65 -13.91 3.69 16.11
N ASN A 66 -14.07 4.91 16.62
CA ASN A 66 -14.90 5.92 15.97
C ASN A 66 -14.22 6.51 14.72
N ASN A 67 -14.94 7.31 13.94
CA ASN A 67 -14.43 7.88 12.68
C ASN A 67 -13.15 8.73 12.87
N TYR A 68 -13.08 9.54 13.93
CA TYR A 68 -11.91 10.35 14.23
C TYR A 68 -10.69 9.47 14.54
N GLN A 69 -10.85 8.51 15.45
CA GLN A 69 -9.80 7.57 15.84
C GLN A 69 -9.32 6.72 14.66
N ALA A 70 -10.25 6.22 13.86
CA ALA A 70 -9.95 5.43 12.67
C ALA A 70 -9.15 6.23 11.64
N THR A 71 -9.46 7.51 11.47
CA THR A 71 -8.73 8.39 10.54
C THR A 71 -7.31 8.65 11.02
N ARG A 72 -7.14 8.95 12.32
CA ARG A 72 -5.82 9.15 12.93
C ARG A 72 -4.99 7.86 12.90
N LEU A 73 -5.59 6.72 13.22
CA LEU A 73 -4.95 5.42 13.15
C LEU A 73 -4.43 5.10 11.75
N ARG A 74 -5.23 5.34 10.70
CA ARG A 74 -4.78 5.13 9.32
C ARG A 74 -3.54 5.95 9.00
N ALA A 75 -3.55 7.24 9.33
CA ALA A 75 -2.39 8.11 9.11
C ALA A 75 -1.14 7.61 9.85
N ILE A 76 -1.29 7.21 11.12
CA ILE A 76 -0.20 6.63 11.92
C ILE A 76 0.32 5.36 11.25
N ASN A 77 -0.55 4.42 10.90
CA ASN A 77 -0.14 3.17 10.28
C ASN A 77 0.50 3.37 8.91
N THR A 78 0.06 4.33 8.11
CA THR A 78 0.71 4.67 6.83
C THR A 78 2.16 5.11 7.04
N ASP A 79 2.44 6.00 8.00
CA ASP A 79 3.81 6.40 8.36
C ASP A 79 4.63 5.19 8.83
N LYS A 80 4.10 4.40 9.77
CA LYS A 80 4.85 3.29 10.37
C LYS A 80 5.12 2.16 9.39
N VAL A 81 4.15 1.82 8.54
CA VAL A 81 4.32 0.79 7.50
C VAL A 81 5.33 1.25 6.44
N ALA A 82 5.33 2.53 6.06
CA ALA A 82 6.36 3.08 5.17
C ALA A 82 7.77 2.97 5.78
N LYS A 83 7.91 3.27 7.08
CA LYS A 83 9.18 3.06 7.81
C LYS A 83 9.59 1.60 7.86
N LEU A 84 8.66 0.68 8.14
CA LEU A 84 8.94 -0.76 8.15
C LEU A 84 9.40 -1.26 6.78
N ASP A 85 8.72 -0.87 5.71
CA ASP A 85 9.11 -1.21 4.33
C ASP A 85 10.50 -0.66 3.95
N ALA A 86 10.83 0.56 4.39
CA ALA A 86 12.17 1.11 4.21
C ALA A 86 13.24 0.31 4.99
N LEU A 87 12.95 -0.08 6.23
CA LEU A 87 13.84 -0.91 7.05
C LEU A 87 14.01 -2.32 6.46
N GLU A 88 12.94 -2.93 5.96
CA GLU A 88 12.95 -4.24 5.30
C GLU A 88 13.89 -4.21 4.08
N ARG A 89 13.89 -3.13 3.30
CA ARG A 89 14.82 -2.92 2.18
C ARG A 89 16.25 -2.67 2.65
N GLN A 90 16.44 -1.81 3.66
CA GLN A 90 17.75 -1.43 4.17
C GLN A 90 18.49 -2.61 4.82
N TYR A 91 17.77 -3.42 5.59
CA TYR A 91 18.30 -4.52 6.39
C TYR A 91 17.95 -5.90 5.84
N ALA A 92 17.72 -6.01 4.53
CA ALA A 92 17.35 -7.27 3.87
C ALA A 92 18.35 -8.43 4.13
N ARG A 93 19.62 -8.12 4.42
CA ARG A 93 20.68 -9.09 4.74
C ARG A 93 20.99 -9.21 6.24
N SER A 94 20.33 -8.42 7.08
CA SER A 94 20.63 -8.28 8.51
C SER A 94 19.36 -8.47 9.36
N PRO A 95 18.83 -9.69 9.48
CA PRO A 95 17.53 -9.94 10.13
C PRO A 95 17.50 -9.50 11.59
N LYS A 96 18.61 -9.61 12.32
CA LYS A 96 18.72 -9.12 13.71
C LYS A 96 18.56 -7.60 13.81
N GLN A 97 19.15 -6.85 12.88
CA GLN A 97 19.04 -5.39 12.85
C GLN A 97 17.64 -4.97 12.41
N LEU A 98 17.06 -5.66 11.43
CA LEU A 98 15.67 -5.45 11.02
C LEU A 98 14.71 -5.62 12.19
N GLU A 99 14.86 -6.69 12.98
CA GLU A 99 14.00 -6.95 14.13
C GLU A 99 14.12 -5.84 15.19
N GLU A 100 15.34 -5.42 15.53
CA GLU A 100 15.56 -4.38 16.52
C GLU A 100 14.98 -3.03 16.08
N GLN A 101 15.22 -2.63 14.83
CA GLN A 101 14.67 -1.38 14.30
C GLN A 101 13.14 -1.46 14.16
N SER A 102 12.59 -2.63 13.81
CA SER A 102 11.13 -2.83 13.79
C SER A 102 10.50 -2.67 15.18
N LYS A 103 11.20 -3.08 16.25
CA LYS A 103 10.74 -2.85 17.64
C LYS A 103 10.73 -1.35 17.97
N VAL A 104 11.69 -0.57 17.48
CA VAL A 104 11.70 0.90 17.63
C VAL A 104 10.44 1.49 16.99
N VAL A 105 10.14 1.13 15.74
CA VAL A 105 8.93 1.60 15.02
C VAL A 105 7.65 1.20 15.75
N GLY A 106 7.60 -0.02 16.31
CA GLY A 106 6.50 -0.48 17.15
C GLY A 106 6.30 0.40 18.38
N ARG A 107 7.37 0.75 19.09
CA ARG A 107 7.30 1.65 20.26
C ARG A 107 6.87 3.07 19.89
N GLU A 108 7.25 3.58 18.72
CA GLU A 108 6.74 4.86 18.23
C GLU A 108 5.23 4.81 18.01
N ARG A 109 4.74 3.74 17.36
CA ARG A 109 3.31 3.53 17.16
C ARG A 109 2.54 3.46 18.47
N ASP A 110 3.08 2.74 19.46
CA ASP A 110 2.47 2.63 20.78
C ASP A 110 2.26 4.02 21.42
N LYS A 111 3.27 4.90 21.35
CA LYS A 111 3.17 6.27 21.87
C LYS A 111 2.14 7.12 21.12
N GLU A 112 2.13 7.04 19.79
CA GLU A 112 1.19 7.82 18.97
C GLU A 112 -0.26 7.36 19.16
N LEU A 113 -0.49 6.05 19.33
CA LEU A 113 -1.82 5.50 19.58
C LEU A 113 -2.33 5.79 20.99
N GLN A 114 -1.45 5.88 21.98
CA GLN A 114 -1.83 6.30 23.33
C GLN A 114 -2.48 7.69 23.35
N ALA A 115 -2.10 8.58 22.43
CA ALA A 115 -2.67 9.93 22.33
C ALA A 115 -4.02 9.99 21.58
N VAL A 116 -4.42 8.92 20.89
CA VAL A 116 -5.61 8.87 20.03
C VAL A 116 -6.72 7.99 20.62
N LEU A 117 -6.32 6.90 21.27
CA LEU A 117 -7.22 5.90 21.81
C LEU A 117 -7.67 6.28 23.23
N THR A 118 -8.86 5.83 23.61
CA THR A 118 -9.25 5.83 25.03
C THR A 118 -8.41 4.82 25.80
N THR A 119 -8.38 4.92 27.13
CA THR A 119 -7.62 4.01 28.01
C THR A 119 -7.96 2.54 27.72
N ASP A 120 -9.24 2.19 27.63
CA ASP A 120 -9.66 0.80 27.41
C ASP A 120 -9.26 0.30 26.02
N GLN A 121 -9.43 1.14 24.99
CA GLN A 121 -9.01 0.81 23.62
C GLN A 121 -7.48 0.66 23.52
N TYR A 122 -6.73 1.50 24.25
CA TYR A 122 -5.27 1.41 24.27
C TYR A 122 -4.80 0.13 24.96
N THR A 123 -5.41 -0.26 26.08
CA THR A 123 -5.14 -1.55 26.74
C THR A 123 -5.39 -2.71 25.79
N ASN A 124 -6.56 -2.75 25.14
CA ASN A 124 -6.89 -3.78 24.15
C ASN A 124 -5.89 -3.81 22.97
N TYR A 125 -5.45 -2.63 22.52
CA TYR A 125 -4.40 -2.53 21.50
C TYR A 125 -3.07 -3.10 22.00
N PHE A 126 -2.64 -2.72 23.20
CA PHE A 126 -1.35 -3.09 23.76
C PHE A 126 -1.23 -4.61 23.95
N ASP A 127 -2.31 -5.25 24.38
CA ASP A 127 -2.39 -6.71 24.51
C ASP A 127 -2.38 -7.40 23.13
N ALA A 128 -3.05 -6.80 22.13
CA ALA A 128 -3.13 -7.35 20.78
C ALA A 128 -1.95 -6.97 19.85
N ARG A 129 -1.02 -6.10 20.26
CA ARG A 129 -0.01 -5.51 19.36
C ARG A 129 0.87 -6.52 18.63
N GLN A 130 1.19 -7.65 19.29
CA GLN A 130 1.95 -8.74 18.67
C GLN A 130 1.14 -9.43 17.56
N ARG A 131 -0.17 -9.61 17.76
CA ARG A 131 -1.07 -10.14 16.73
C ARG A 131 -1.15 -9.20 15.53
N TYR A 132 -1.23 -7.89 15.76
CA TYR A 132 -1.23 -6.91 14.67
C TYR A 132 0.11 -6.87 13.91
N ALA A 133 1.24 -6.95 14.62
CA ALA A 133 2.56 -7.05 13.99
C ALA A 133 2.70 -8.34 13.15
N GLN A 134 2.18 -9.47 13.65
CA GLN A 134 2.20 -10.72 12.90
C GLN A 134 1.28 -10.67 11.67
N PHE A 135 0.07 -10.10 11.82
CA PHE A 135 -0.87 -9.91 10.73
C PHE A 135 -0.25 -9.12 9.57
N ASP A 136 0.43 -8.03 9.93
CA ASP A 136 1.15 -7.16 9.01
C ASP A 136 2.32 -7.88 8.31
N LYS A 137 3.17 -8.59 9.07
CA LYS A 137 4.27 -9.41 8.51
C LYS A 137 3.78 -10.50 7.56
N ASN A 138 2.71 -11.20 7.93
CA ASN A 138 2.10 -12.23 7.09
C ASN A 138 1.61 -11.64 5.76
N TYR A 139 1.02 -10.45 5.81
CA TYR A 139 0.59 -9.76 4.60
C TYR A 139 1.78 -9.37 3.72
N ALA A 140 2.81 -8.74 4.28
CA ALA A 140 4.03 -8.37 3.54
C ALA A 140 4.68 -9.57 2.85
N ALA A 141 4.80 -10.70 3.55
CA ALA A 141 5.29 -11.95 2.98
C ALA A 141 4.39 -12.45 1.84
N SER A 142 3.06 -12.45 2.02
CA SER A 142 2.11 -12.90 0.99
C SER A 142 2.05 -11.98 -0.24
N ALA A 143 2.16 -10.67 -0.05
CA ALA A 143 2.17 -9.68 -1.12
C ALA A 143 3.42 -9.84 -2.00
N SER A 144 4.56 -10.16 -1.38
CA SER A 144 5.81 -10.49 -2.08
C SER A 144 5.62 -11.69 -3.01
N SER A 145 5.00 -12.76 -2.50
CA SER A 145 4.69 -13.97 -3.28
C SER A 145 3.69 -13.69 -4.40
N ALA A 146 2.66 -12.87 -4.14
CA ALA A 146 1.67 -12.52 -5.16
C ALA A 146 2.27 -11.68 -6.30
N ILE A 147 3.18 -10.74 -5.99
CA ILE A 147 3.92 -9.98 -7.00
C ILE A 147 4.80 -10.90 -7.85
N LEU A 148 5.46 -11.88 -7.22
CA LEU A 148 6.25 -12.89 -7.93
C LEU A 148 5.38 -13.72 -8.89
N VAL A 149 4.25 -14.27 -8.40
CA VAL A 149 3.32 -15.08 -9.21
C VAL A 149 2.76 -14.26 -10.37
N ASN A 150 2.36 -13.01 -10.15
CA ASN A 150 1.87 -12.14 -11.22
C ASN A 150 2.95 -11.85 -12.27
N SER A 151 4.22 -11.71 -11.86
CA SER A 151 5.34 -11.48 -12.77
C SER A 151 5.64 -12.70 -13.65
N ILE A 152 5.40 -13.91 -13.13
CA ILE A 152 5.52 -15.16 -13.89
C ILE A 152 4.34 -15.35 -14.84
N GLN A 153 3.12 -15.05 -14.37
CA GLN A 153 1.89 -15.28 -15.13
C GLN A 153 1.67 -14.23 -16.23
N ASN A 154 2.13 -12.99 -16.00
CA ASN A 154 2.07 -11.89 -16.94
C ASN A 154 3.48 -11.32 -17.13
N PRO A 155 4.38 -12.04 -17.83
CA PRO A 155 5.68 -11.47 -18.17
C PRO A 155 5.43 -10.18 -18.96
N ALA A 156 6.14 -9.10 -18.62
CA ALA A 156 6.02 -7.84 -19.33
C ALA A 156 6.10 -8.11 -20.84
N PRO A 157 5.19 -7.56 -21.67
CA PRO A 157 5.26 -7.76 -23.11
C PRO A 157 6.62 -7.26 -23.55
N VAL A 158 7.48 -8.19 -23.99
CA VAL A 158 8.73 -7.87 -24.65
C VAL A 158 8.31 -7.04 -25.86
N ARG A 159 8.50 -5.71 -25.79
CA ARG A 159 8.23 -4.87 -26.95
C ARG A 159 9.19 -5.33 -28.03
N ALA A 160 8.65 -5.98 -29.06
CA ALA A 160 9.38 -6.53 -30.19
C ALA A 160 10.07 -5.46 -31.07
N ASN A 161 10.05 -4.19 -30.65
CA ASN A 161 10.54 -3.07 -31.44
C ASN A 161 12.04 -2.76 -31.22
N ASP A 162 12.68 -3.32 -30.18
CA ASP A 162 14.12 -3.13 -29.93
C ASP A 162 14.98 -4.36 -30.32
N ALA A 163 14.35 -5.46 -30.77
CA ALA A 163 15.07 -6.58 -31.36
C ALA A 163 15.30 -6.31 -32.86
N THR A 164 16.26 -5.46 -33.21
CA THR A 164 16.77 -5.42 -34.58
C THR A 164 17.53 -6.72 -34.83
N ILE A 165 16.85 -7.74 -35.37
CA ILE A 165 17.48 -8.89 -36.02
C ILE A 165 18.06 -8.37 -37.34
N GLY A 166 19.23 -7.73 -37.26
CA GLY A 166 20.03 -7.44 -38.43
C GLY A 166 20.61 -8.75 -38.98
N PRO A 167 20.71 -8.93 -40.31
CA PRO A 167 21.31 -10.13 -40.88
C PRO A 167 22.74 -10.30 -40.36
N ALA A 168 23.10 -11.54 -40.03
CA ALA A 168 24.41 -11.93 -39.55
C ALA A 168 25.51 -11.28 -40.39
N ARG A 169 26.28 -10.38 -39.76
CA ARG A 169 27.49 -9.82 -40.35
C ARG A 169 28.41 -11.01 -40.63
N LYS A 170 28.58 -11.37 -41.91
CA LYS A 170 29.60 -12.32 -42.34
C LYS A 170 30.93 -11.86 -41.76
N GLU A 171 31.50 -12.74 -40.95
CA GLU A 171 32.81 -12.61 -40.35
C GLU A 171 33.83 -12.56 -41.50
N THR A 172 34.22 -11.34 -41.89
CA THR A 172 35.32 -11.15 -42.82
C THR A 172 36.59 -11.52 -42.07
N ARG A 173 36.99 -12.77 -42.25
CA ARG A 173 38.29 -13.36 -41.91
C ARG A 173 39.39 -12.32 -42.08
N ARG A 174 39.86 -11.77 -40.96
CA ARG A 174 41.04 -10.91 -40.92
C ARG A 174 42.23 -11.86 -40.97
N THR A 175 42.90 -11.92 -42.12
CA THR A 175 44.13 -12.69 -42.29
C THR A 175 45.22 -12.05 -41.43
N GLU A 176 45.53 -12.67 -40.28
CA GLU A 176 46.81 -12.47 -39.60
C GLU A 176 47.94 -12.97 -40.51
N PRO A 177 49.05 -12.22 -40.67
CA PRO A 177 50.32 -12.81 -41.03
C PRO A 177 51.15 -12.99 -39.76
N LEU A 178 51.19 -14.21 -39.23
CA LEU A 178 52.12 -14.62 -38.18
C LEU A 178 53.37 -15.28 -38.80
N GLY A 179 54.51 -14.61 -38.63
CA GLY A 179 55.87 -15.19 -38.67
C GLY A 179 56.54 -15.22 -40.05
N ARG A 180 57.87 -15.15 -40.21
CA ARG A 180 59.02 -15.08 -39.29
C ARG A 180 60.29 -14.95 -40.17
N THR A 181 61.16 -13.98 -39.87
CA THR A 181 62.63 -13.83 -40.12
C THR A 181 63.35 -14.52 -41.31
N VAL A 182 64.35 -13.85 -41.90
CA VAL A 182 65.77 -14.32 -42.01
C VAL A 182 66.64 -13.28 -42.77
N ARG A 183 67.88 -13.14 -42.27
CA ARG A 183 69.06 -12.42 -42.80
C ARG A 183 69.25 -12.50 -44.33
N GLN A 184 69.78 -11.43 -44.95
CA GLN A 184 71.17 -11.35 -45.46
C GLN A 184 71.60 -9.88 -45.51
#